data_AF-A0A1Y4RZS9-F1
#
_entry.id   AF-A0A1Y4RZS9-F1
#
_cell.length_a   1.000
_cell.length_b   1.000
_cell.length_c   1.000
_cell.angle_alpha   90.00
_cell.angle_beta   90.00
_cell.angle_gamma   90.00
#
_symmetry.space_group_name_H-M   'P 1'
#
loop_
_entity.id
_entity.type
_entity.pdbx_description
1 polymer ?
#
loop_
_entity_poly.entity_id
_entity_poly.type
_entity_poly.pdbx_seq_one_letter_code
_entity_poly.pdbx_strand_id
1 'polypeptide(L)'
;MPVSSESSRNLLDFLNDLEEKVMWQRNNGQAREELQIRFTGYLIQAVRRTQRDYLRALCKYGENEILSEVFCAVGQSLEQELIERLPLWEQIESSDLLNALKRLDERERYVLLSRVLDERSFDVIGAHLGLSYKGTAAVYYRAIQKLKRSIKGVNNCDI
;
A
#
# COMPACT_ATOMS: atom_id res chain seq x y z
N MET A 1 11.29 -12.90 -4.71
CA MET A 1 11.93 -14.21 -5.00
C MET A 1 13.13 -14.36 -4.07
N PRO A 2 13.15 -15.30 -3.11
CA PRO A 2 14.32 -15.47 -2.25
C PRO A 2 15.41 -16.16 -3.07
N VAL A 3 16.53 -15.48 -3.30
CA VAL A 3 17.71 -16.07 -3.94
C VAL A 3 18.24 -17.14 -3.01
N SER A 4 18.37 -18.35 -3.54
CA SER A 4 18.56 -19.59 -2.77
C SER A 4 19.69 -19.50 -1.74
N SER A 5 19.30 -19.64 -0.46
CA SER A 5 20.21 -19.77 0.69
C SER A 5 21.08 -21.03 0.66
N GLU A 6 20.91 -21.90 -0.34
CA GLU A 6 21.72 -23.10 -0.55
C GLU A 6 23.07 -22.76 -1.20
N SER A 7 23.12 -21.78 -2.11
CA SER A 7 24.37 -21.45 -2.83
C SER A 7 25.45 -20.89 -1.89
N SER A 8 25.05 -20.02 -0.95
CA SER A 8 25.96 -19.47 0.06
C SER A 8 26.44 -20.49 1.08
N ARG A 9 25.63 -21.52 1.40
CA ARG A 9 26.03 -22.64 2.28
C ARG A 9 27.08 -23.50 1.60
N ASN A 10 26.86 -23.86 0.33
CA ASN A 10 27.81 -24.62 -0.47
C ASN A 10 29.19 -23.93 -0.63
N LEU A 11 29.22 -22.60 -0.77
CA LEU A 11 30.48 -21.85 -0.91
C LEU A 11 31.24 -21.76 0.41
N LEU A 12 30.55 -21.59 1.55
CA LEU A 12 31.19 -21.58 2.86
C LEU A 12 31.78 -22.97 3.19
N ASP A 13 31.01 -24.03 2.92
CA ASP A 13 31.43 -25.41 3.12
C ASP A 13 32.64 -25.76 2.23
N PHE A 14 32.64 -25.31 0.98
CA PHE A 14 33.78 -25.44 0.07
C PHE A 14 35.03 -24.69 0.56
N LEU A 15 34.89 -23.45 1.05
CA LEU A 15 36.02 -22.69 1.59
C LEU A 15 36.56 -23.31 2.89
N ASN A 16 35.70 -23.91 3.71
CA ASN A 16 36.10 -24.60 4.93
C ASN A 16 36.85 -25.91 4.61
N ASP A 17 36.36 -26.70 3.65
CA ASP A 17 37.03 -27.92 3.16
C ASP A 17 38.40 -27.60 2.53
N LEU A 18 38.50 -26.49 1.79
CA LEU A 18 39.78 -26.02 1.26
C LEU A 18 40.76 -25.59 2.35
N GLU A 19 40.30 -24.87 3.37
CA GLU A 19 41.13 -24.46 4.50
C GLU A 19 41.64 -25.68 5.28
N GLU A 20 40.77 -26.65 5.54
CA GLU A 20 41.12 -27.89 6.21
C GLU A 20 42.16 -28.69 5.40
N LYS A 21 41.95 -28.85 4.08
CA LYS A 21 42.92 -29.50 3.18
C LYS A 21 44.28 -28.80 3.14
N VAL A 22 44.30 -27.47 3.17
CA VAL A 22 45.55 -26.67 3.20
C VAL A 22 46.28 -26.84 4.54
N MET A 23 45.56 -26.92 5.66
CA MET A 23 46.16 -27.13 6.98
C MET A 23 46.71 -28.55 7.21
N TRP A 24 46.12 -29.58 6.59
CA TRP A 24 46.58 -30.96 6.71
C TRP A 24 47.73 -31.36 5.77
N GLN A 25 48.15 -30.48 4.84
CA GLN A 25 49.37 -30.71 4.06
C GLN A 25 50.63 -30.41 4.91
N ARG A 26 51.23 -31.46 5.47
CA ARG A 26 52.55 -31.38 6.13
C ARG A 26 53.61 -31.07 5.09
N ASN A 27 54.25 -29.90 5.24
CA ASN A 27 55.42 -29.48 4.46
C ASN A 27 56.58 -30.46 4.65
N ASN A 28 57.15 -30.97 3.56
CA ASN A 28 58.39 -31.75 3.62
C ASN A 28 59.65 -30.85 3.76
N GLY A 29 59.47 -29.60 4.18
CA GLY A 29 60.55 -28.60 4.33
C GLY A 29 60.94 -27.87 3.04
N GLN A 30 60.11 -27.93 1.99
CA GLN A 30 60.40 -27.29 0.71
C GLN A 30 59.76 -25.89 0.65
N ALA A 31 60.57 -24.82 0.57
CA ALA A 31 60.12 -23.42 0.60
C ALA A 31 58.98 -23.06 -0.40
N ARG A 32 58.84 -23.83 -1.49
CA ARG A 32 57.77 -23.68 -2.49
C ARG A 32 56.39 -24.05 -1.95
N GLU A 33 56.32 -25.10 -1.13
CA GLU A 33 55.08 -25.60 -0.52
C GLU A 33 54.59 -24.64 0.58
N GLU A 34 55.50 -24.09 1.39
CA GLU A 34 55.20 -23.03 2.36
C GLU A 34 54.62 -21.77 1.70
N LEU A 35 55.19 -21.35 0.57
CA LEU A 35 54.72 -20.18 -0.16
C LEU A 35 53.33 -20.41 -0.75
N GLN A 36 53.07 -21.61 -1.27
CA GLN A 36 51.76 -22.00 -1.79
C GLN A 36 50.68 -22.00 -0.70
N ILE A 37 50.97 -22.57 0.48
CA ILE A 37 50.05 -22.57 1.63
C ILE A 37 49.72 -21.14 2.06
N ARG A 38 50.73 -20.25 2.18
CA ARG A 38 50.52 -18.85 2.57
C ARG A 38 49.70 -18.09 1.53
N PHE A 39 49.98 -18.31 0.24
CA PHE A 39 49.24 -17.67 -0.86
C PHE A 39 47.78 -18.10 -0.88
N THR A 40 47.50 -19.39 -0.74
CA THR A 40 46.13 -19.92 -0.70
C THR A 40 45.37 -19.40 0.53
N GLY A 41 46.00 -19.38 1.70
CA GLY A 41 45.40 -18.81 2.91
C GLY A 41 45.05 -17.32 2.76
N TYR A 42 45.92 -16.54 2.10
CA TYR A 42 45.64 -15.13 1.79
C TYR A 42 44.42 -14.98 0.88
N LEU A 43 44.32 -15.77 -0.19
CA LEU A 43 43.19 -15.72 -1.11
C LEU A 43 41.87 -16.10 -0.45
N ILE A 44 41.84 -17.17 0.35
CA ILE A 44 40.65 -17.59 1.10
C ILE A 44 40.19 -16.45 2.02
N GLN A 45 41.13 -15.81 2.72
CA GLN A 45 40.82 -14.72 3.63
C GLN A 45 40.34 -13.47 2.90
N ALA A 46 40.92 -13.15 1.74
CA ALA A 46 40.47 -12.04 0.90
C ALA A 46 39.02 -12.25 0.45
N VAL A 47 38.69 -13.44 -0.06
CA VAL A 47 37.32 -13.78 -0.50
C VAL A 47 36.31 -13.67 0.66
N ARG A 48 36.65 -14.21 1.85
CA ARG A 48 35.79 -14.11 3.05
C ARG A 48 35.54 -12.66 3.47
N ARG A 49 36.56 -11.81 3.40
CA ARG A 49 36.44 -10.37 3.72
C ARG A 49 35.52 -9.68 2.70
N THR A 50 35.75 -9.89 1.41
CA THR A 50 34.91 -9.30 0.35
C THR A 50 33.45 -9.73 0.46
N GLN A 51 33.18 -11.01 0.73
CA GLN A 51 31.82 -11.50 0.94
C GLN A 51 31.14 -10.82 2.13
N ARG A 52 31.85 -10.68 3.25
CA ARG A 52 31.34 -10.00 4.45
C ARG A 52 31.06 -8.52 4.19
N ASP A 53 31.95 -7.84 3.50
CA ASP A 53 31.79 -6.42 3.20
C ASP A 53 30.63 -6.18 2.23
N TYR A 54 30.44 -7.06 1.24
CA TYR A 54 29.28 -7.06 0.36
C TYR A 54 27.96 -7.22 1.14
N LEU A 55 27.87 -8.24 2.00
CA LEU A 55 26.66 -8.47 2.80
C LEU A 55 26.36 -7.30 3.75
N ARG A 56 27.41 -6.72 4.37
CA ARG A 56 27.25 -5.51 5.20
C ARG A 56 26.74 -4.32 4.40
N ALA A 57 27.25 -4.11 3.20
CA ALA A 57 26.77 -3.05 2.32
C ALA A 57 25.29 -3.29 1.99
N LEU A 58 24.92 -4.51 1.60
CA LEU A 58 23.54 -4.89 1.28
C LEU A 58 22.58 -4.68 2.47
N CYS A 59 22.98 -5.09 3.68
CA CYS A 59 22.18 -4.84 4.90
C CYS A 59 22.01 -3.34 5.20
N LYS A 60 23.06 -2.52 5.03
CA LYS A 60 22.98 -1.07 5.22
C LYS A 60 22.02 -0.38 4.25
N TYR A 61 21.89 -0.89 3.01
CA TYR A 61 20.88 -0.40 2.08
C TYR A 61 19.47 -0.75 2.58
N GLY A 62 19.25 -1.99 3.00
CA GLY A 62 17.96 -2.45 3.52
C GLY A 62 17.49 -1.75 4.81
N GLU A 63 18.41 -1.32 5.69
CA GLU A 63 18.06 -0.57 6.91
C GLU A 63 17.47 0.82 6.64
N ASN A 64 17.72 1.39 5.45
CA ASN A 64 17.20 2.70 5.04
C ASN A 64 16.06 2.62 4.01
N GLU A 65 15.75 1.43 3.52
CA GLU A 65 14.71 1.19 2.52
C GLU A 65 13.44 0.65 3.21
N ILE A 66 12.43 1.53 3.35
CA ILE A 66 11.07 1.08 3.64
C ILE A 66 10.50 0.53 2.32
N LEU A 67 10.02 -0.71 2.34
CA LEU A 67 9.39 -1.33 1.16
C LEU A 67 8.24 -0.43 0.68
N SER A 68 8.41 0.15 -0.52
CA SER A 68 7.51 1.18 -1.05
C SER A 68 6.03 0.74 -1.09
N GLU A 69 5.78 -0.55 -1.30
CA GLU A 69 4.45 -1.14 -1.28
C GLU A 69 3.77 -1.05 0.10
N VAL A 70 4.52 -1.24 1.19
CA VAL A 70 3.99 -1.14 2.56
C VAL A 70 3.66 0.31 2.89
N PHE A 71 4.51 1.26 2.48
CA PHE A 71 4.23 2.69 2.69
C PHE A 71 2.99 3.15 1.91
N CYS A 72 2.83 2.73 0.65
CA CYS A 72 1.64 3.03 -0.14
C CYS A 72 0.36 2.46 0.50
N ALA A 73 0.40 1.21 0.96
CA ALA A 73 -0.76 0.59 1.61
C ALA A 73 -1.13 1.28 2.93
N VAL A 74 -0.14 1.60 3.78
CA VAL A 74 -0.37 2.33 5.04
C VAL A 74 -0.89 3.75 4.76
N GLY A 75 -0.32 4.45 3.78
CA GLY A 75 -0.77 5.78 3.36
C GLY A 75 -2.23 5.78 2.92
N GLN A 76 -2.62 4.84 2.04
CA GLN A 76 -4.02 4.69 1.61
C GLN A 76 -4.96 4.41 2.78
N SER A 77 -4.55 3.54 3.72
CA SER A 77 -5.38 3.24 4.89
C SER A 77 -5.56 4.43 5.81
N LEU A 78 -4.52 5.25 5.99
CA LEU A 78 -4.57 6.45 6.82
C LEU A 78 -5.43 7.54 6.15
N GLU A 79 -5.27 7.76 4.85
CA GLU A 79 -6.11 8.71 4.11
C GLU A 79 -7.59 8.33 4.21
N GLN A 80 -7.91 7.05 4.07
CA GLN A 80 -9.28 6.56 4.21
C GLN A 80 -9.84 6.77 5.64
N GLU A 81 -9.04 6.47 6.68
CA GLU A 81 -9.43 6.74 8.07
C GLU A 81 -9.66 8.23 8.33
N LEU A 82 -8.84 9.10 7.73
CA LEU A 82 -9.02 10.55 7.86
C LEU A 82 -10.29 11.03 7.15
N ILE A 83 -10.57 10.54 5.94
CA ILE A 83 -11.78 10.87 5.18
C ILE A 83 -13.04 10.46 5.96
N GLU A 84 -13.05 9.27 6.56
CA GLU A 84 -14.19 8.78 7.36
C GLU A 84 -14.51 9.69 8.56
N ARG A 85 -13.52 10.45 9.06
CA ARG A 85 -13.68 11.39 10.18
C ARG A 85 -14.11 12.79 9.76
N LEU A 86 -14.05 13.13 8.47
CA LEU A 86 -14.51 14.41 7.96
C LEU A 86 -16.04 14.50 7.99
N PRO A 87 -16.64 15.70 8.10
CA PRO A 87 -18.08 15.85 7.94
C PRO A 87 -18.52 15.43 6.52
N LEU A 88 -19.74 14.90 6.38
CA LEU A 88 -20.29 14.37 5.11
C LEU A 88 -20.06 15.31 3.91
N TRP A 89 -20.17 16.62 4.12
CA TRP A 89 -20.02 17.62 3.06
C TRP A 89 -18.59 17.74 2.52
N GLU A 90 -17.59 17.34 3.31
CA GLU A 90 -16.18 17.33 2.95
C GLU A 90 -15.74 15.97 2.40
N GLN A 91 -16.50 14.91 2.66
CA GLN A 91 -16.26 13.57 2.08
C GLN A 91 -16.65 13.47 0.60
N ILE A 92 -17.51 14.38 0.10
CA ILE A 92 -17.99 14.34 -1.28
C ILE A 92 -16.94 14.99 -2.21
N GLU A 93 -16.16 14.16 -2.90
CA GLU A 93 -15.13 14.61 -3.84
C GLU A 93 -15.70 15.33 -5.07
N SER A 94 -16.88 14.92 -5.54
CA SER A 94 -17.52 15.53 -6.71
C SER A 94 -18.15 16.88 -6.36
N SER A 95 -17.51 17.97 -6.81
CA SER A 95 -18.01 19.34 -6.66
C SER A 95 -19.40 19.54 -7.28
N ASP A 96 -19.67 18.91 -8.43
CA ASP A 96 -20.98 18.97 -9.10
C ASP A 96 -22.09 18.31 -8.29
N LEU A 97 -21.81 17.13 -7.74
CA LEU A 97 -22.75 16.43 -6.86
C LEU A 97 -23.01 17.25 -5.59
N LEU A 98 -21.94 17.77 -4.97
CA LEU A 98 -22.04 18.61 -3.79
C LEU A 98 -22.91 19.85 -4.05
N ASN A 99 -22.66 20.54 -5.16
CA ASN A 99 -23.42 21.72 -5.57
C ASN A 99 -24.88 21.37 -5.88
N ALA A 100 -25.14 20.25 -6.56
CA ALA A 100 -26.48 19.78 -6.85
C ALA A 100 -27.27 19.44 -5.56
N LEU A 101 -26.62 18.82 -4.57
CA LEU A 101 -27.21 18.53 -3.25
C LEU A 101 -27.51 19.80 -2.44
N LYS A 102 -26.64 20.82 -2.52
CA LYS A 102 -26.87 22.13 -1.90
C LYS A 102 -28.06 22.87 -2.51
N ARG A 103 -28.35 22.66 -3.80
CA ARG A 103 -29.50 23.27 -4.51
C ARG A 103 -30.84 22.61 -4.23
N LEU A 104 -30.87 21.37 -3.76
CA LEU A 104 -32.12 20.76 -3.27
C LEU A 104 -32.61 21.54 -2.05
N ASP A 105 -33.93 21.69 -1.92
CA ASP A 105 -34.50 22.24 -0.69
C ASP A 105 -34.27 21.28 0.50
N GLU A 106 -34.40 21.79 1.72
CA GLU A 106 -34.10 21.03 2.94
C GLU A 106 -34.92 19.73 3.03
N ARG A 107 -36.18 19.77 2.58
CA ARG A 107 -37.09 18.64 2.64
C ARG A 107 -36.74 17.57 1.61
N GLU A 108 -36.46 17.97 0.37
CA GLU A 108 -35.99 17.09 -0.70
C GLU A 108 -34.67 16.44 -0.32
N ARG A 109 -33.75 17.24 0.23
CA ARG A 109 -32.45 16.77 0.71
C ARG A 109 -32.60 15.77 1.85
N TYR A 110 -33.44 16.05 2.84
CA TYR A 110 -33.71 15.11 3.93
C TYR A 110 -34.29 13.79 3.42
N VAL A 111 -35.34 13.84 2.59
CA VAL A 111 -35.96 12.62 2.03
C VAL A 111 -34.95 11.81 1.22
N LEU A 112 -34.12 12.46 0.42
CA LEU A 112 -33.11 11.81 -0.38
C LEU A 112 -32.02 11.16 0.48
N LEU A 113 -31.40 11.93 1.39
CA LEU A 113 -30.29 11.43 2.22
C LEU A 113 -30.76 10.36 3.20
N SER A 114 -31.91 10.50 3.84
CA SER A 114 -32.46 9.45 4.70
C SER A 114 -32.81 8.16 3.93
N ARG A 115 -33.13 8.26 2.63
CA ARG A 115 -33.41 7.07 1.82
C ARG A 115 -32.14 6.40 1.31
N VAL A 116 -31.12 7.19 0.96
CA VAL A 116 -29.89 6.70 0.32
C VAL A 116 -28.82 6.32 1.33
N LEU A 117 -28.64 7.10 2.40
CA LEU A 117 -27.60 6.86 3.42
C LEU A 117 -28.12 6.00 4.58
N ASP A 118 -29.30 6.32 5.11
CA ASP A 118 -29.87 5.58 6.27
C ASP A 118 -30.77 4.39 5.84
N GLU A 119 -30.98 4.20 4.53
CA GLU A 119 -31.86 3.18 3.94
C GLU A 119 -33.31 3.15 4.48
N ARG A 120 -33.80 4.23 5.09
CA ARG A 120 -35.15 4.29 5.70
C ARG A 120 -36.25 4.08 4.67
N SER A 121 -37.37 3.48 5.09
CA SER A 121 -38.56 3.35 4.24
C SER A 121 -39.30 4.67 4.08
N PHE A 122 -40.08 4.80 3.00
CA PHE A 122 -40.88 6.00 2.77
C PHE A 122 -41.95 6.24 3.85
N ASP A 123 -42.42 5.19 4.53
CA ASP A 123 -43.34 5.30 5.66
C ASP A 123 -42.68 5.98 6.86
N VAL A 124 -41.46 5.57 7.21
CA VAL A 124 -40.71 6.13 8.35
C VAL A 124 -40.35 7.59 8.08
N ILE A 125 -39.84 7.89 6.89
CA ILE A 125 -39.50 9.26 6.48
C ILE A 125 -40.78 10.11 6.42
N GLY A 126 -41.87 9.57 5.88
CA GLY A 126 -43.16 10.25 5.80
C GLY A 126 -43.73 10.58 7.17
N ALA A 127 -43.70 9.64 8.11
CA ALA A 127 -44.15 9.86 9.48
C ALA A 127 -43.40 11.03 10.16
N HIS A 128 -42.09 11.14 9.96
CA HIS A 128 -41.29 12.24 10.52
C HIS A 128 -41.63 13.61 9.89
N LEU A 129 -41.97 13.63 8.60
CA LEU A 129 -42.29 14.85 7.85
C LEU A 129 -43.80 15.18 7.79
N GLY A 130 -44.66 14.36 8.40
CA GLY A 130 -46.12 14.50 8.28
C GLY A 130 -46.67 14.22 6.88
N LEU A 131 -46.06 13.30 6.13
CA LEU A 131 -46.41 12.94 4.75
C LEU A 131 -46.90 11.50 4.65
N SER A 132 -47.80 11.27 3.70
CA SER A 132 -48.14 9.91 3.28
C SER A 132 -46.99 9.26 2.52
N TYR A 133 -46.93 7.93 2.53
CA TYR A 133 -46.00 7.13 1.72
C TYR A 133 -45.84 7.66 0.29
N LYS A 134 -46.97 7.88 -0.40
CA LYS A 134 -47.01 8.36 -1.79
C LYS A 134 -46.44 9.78 -1.90
N GLY A 135 -46.72 10.64 -0.94
CA GLY A 135 -46.16 11.99 -0.87
C GLY A 135 -44.64 11.97 -0.71
N THR A 136 -44.14 11.16 0.22
CA THR A 136 -42.69 10.99 0.43
C THR A 136 -42.00 10.42 -0.79
N ALA A 137 -42.56 9.36 -1.41
CA ALA A 137 -42.03 8.78 -2.63
C ALA A 137 -41.99 9.80 -3.78
N ALA A 138 -43.04 10.62 -3.93
CA ALA A 138 -43.07 11.68 -4.94
C ALA A 138 -41.97 12.73 -4.71
N VAL A 139 -41.73 13.15 -3.47
CA VAL A 139 -40.62 14.06 -3.13
C VAL A 139 -39.27 13.42 -3.47
N TYR A 140 -39.07 12.15 -3.09
CA TYR A 140 -37.84 11.41 -3.38
C TYR A 140 -37.51 11.37 -4.89
N TYR A 141 -38.47 10.94 -5.72
CA TYR A 141 -38.23 10.83 -7.16
C TYR A 141 -38.07 12.19 -7.83
N ARG A 142 -38.74 13.25 -7.34
CA ARG A 142 -38.52 14.63 -7.82
C ARG A 142 -37.12 15.13 -7.47
N ALA A 143 -36.64 14.88 -6.25
CA ALA A 143 -35.28 15.23 -5.83
C ALA A 143 -34.23 14.54 -6.72
N ILE A 144 -34.41 13.25 -7.02
CA ILE A 144 -33.54 12.53 -7.97
C ILE A 144 -33.55 13.16 -9.35
N GLN A 145 -34.72 13.52 -9.88
CA GLN A 145 -34.82 14.17 -11.18
C GLN A 145 -34.10 15.52 -11.20
N LYS A 146 -34.24 16.32 -10.12
CA LYS A 146 -33.52 17.59 -9.97
C LYS A 146 -32.01 17.39 -9.94
N LEU A 147 -31.51 16.43 -9.16
CA LEU A 147 -30.08 16.08 -9.12
C LEU A 147 -29.54 15.69 -10.49
N LYS A 148 -30.24 14.77 -11.19
CA LYS A 148 -29.83 14.33 -12.54
C LYS A 148 -29.78 15.49 -13.53
N ARG A 149 -30.74 16.41 -13.48
CA ARG A 149 -30.76 17.60 -14.34
C ARG A 149 -29.63 18.57 -13.98
N SER A 150 -29.34 18.77 -12.71
CA SER A 150 -28.27 19.66 -12.27
C SER A 150 -26.90 19.14 -12.71
N ILE A 151 -26.65 17.84 -12.53
CA ILE A 151 -25.36 17.23 -12.92
C ILE A 151 -25.23 17.16 -14.45
N LYS A 152 -26.29 16.76 -15.17
CA LYS A 152 -26.25 16.67 -16.64
C LYS A 152 -26.22 18.05 -17.32
N GLY A 153 -26.81 19.07 -16.70
CA GLY A 153 -26.84 20.43 -17.23
C GLY A 153 -25.50 21.16 -17.16
N VAL A 154 -24.66 20.84 -16.15
CA VAL A 154 -23.29 21.38 -16.04
C VAL A 154 -22.41 20.87 -17.18
N ASN A 155 -22.54 19.60 -17.55
CA ASN A 155 -21.77 18.97 -18.65
C ASN A 155 -22.04 19.57 -20.04
N ASN A 156 -23.06 20.41 -20.20
CA ASN A 156 -23.41 21.07 -21.46
C ASN A 156 -23.06 22.58 -21.50
N CYS A 157 -22.49 23.13 -20.43
CA CYS A 157 -22.14 24.55 -20.34
C CYS A 157 -20.65 24.86 -20.60
N ASP A 158 -19.84 23.84 -20.91
CA ASP A 158 -18.41 23.99 -21.24
C ASP A 158 -18.14 23.59 -22.70
N ILE A 159 -18.62 24.39 -23.68
CA ILE A 159 -18.06 24.51 -25.05
C ILE A 159 -18.22 25.96 -25.51
#